data_AF-A0A1E3QEG4-F1
#
_entry.id   AF-A0A1E3QEG4-F1
#
_cell.length_a   1.000
_cell.length_b   1.000
_cell.length_c   1.000
_cell.angle_alpha   90.00
_cell.angle_beta   90.00
_cell.angle_gamma   90.00
#
_symmetry.space_group_name_H-M   'P 1'
#
loop_
_entity.id
_entity.type
_entity.pdbx_description
1 polymer ?
#
loop_
_entity_poly.entity_id
_entity_poly.type
_entity_poly.pdbx_seq_one_letter_code
_entity_poly.pdbx_strand_id
1 'polypeptide(L)'
;MVRERPGRERRSGLEKKDRKERAEENVEKLDPDQQRLRELEERIDAVLKTQKRRKKVDEDDIEQMQDDRIVEVRERMRQAAIKDAEAIKDGLPATHKLQMLPEVRDVLQKHSLYDSILDNNLLESVRLWLEPLPDASLPAYSIQRELFAALEELPIKTVHLRESGIGRVVLFYQKSRKPQLGIKRIADKLVGDWSRPIMGRNKKGRNPMMMRMQG
;
A
#
# COMPACT_ATOMS: atom_id res chain seq x y z
N MET A 1 -38.17 26.48 -33.13
CA MET A 1 -37.87 27.77 -32.44
C MET A 1 -37.10 27.46 -31.16
N VAL A 2 -35.77 27.54 -31.21
CA VAL A 2 -34.89 27.36 -30.04
C VAL A 2 -34.44 28.76 -29.63
N ARG A 3 -34.83 29.21 -28.43
CA ARG A 3 -34.35 30.47 -27.85
C ARG A 3 -33.09 30.16 -27.03
N GLU A 4 -31.93 30.49 -27.57
CA GLU A 4 -30.67 30.53 -26.83
C GLU A 4 -30.71 31.61 -25.75
N ARG A 5 -30.31 31.27 -24.52
CA ARG A 5 -30.14 32.22 -23.40
C ARG A 5 -28.68 32.67 -23.36
N PRO A 6 -28.36 33.97 -23.36
CA PRO A 6 -26.97 34.41 -23.28
C PRO A 6 -26.47 34.48 -21.83
N GLY A 7 -25.26 33.97 -21.62
CA GLY A 7 -24.21 34.62 -20.83
C GLY A 7 -24.37 34.69 -19.31
N ARG A 8 -24.12 33.57 -18.61
CA ARG A 8 -23.86 33.56 -17.15
C ARG A 8 -22.37 33.69 -16.79
N GLU A 9 -21.46 33.39 -17.72
CA GLU A 9 -20.01 33.47 -17.48
C GLU A 9 -19.46 34.91 -17.48
N ARG A 10 -20.03 35.81 -18.28
CA ARG A 10 -19.55 37.20 -18.40
C ARG A 10 -19.74 38.04 -17.13
N ARG A 11 -20.69 37.71 -16.26
CA ARG A 11 -20.92 38.44 -15.00
C ARG A 11 -19.87 38.15 -13.92
N SER A 12 -19.37 36.91 -13.86
CA SER A 12 -18.40 36.49 -12.83
C SER A 12 -16.99 37.09 -13.01
N GLY A 13 -16.62 37.42 -14.25
CA GLY A 13 -15.34 38.06 -14.58
C GLY A 13 -15.32 39.55 -14.24
N LEU A 14 -16.46 40.24 -14.40
CA LEU A 14 -16.61 41.65 -14.06
C LEU A 14 -16.57 41.87 -12.54
N GLU A 15 -17.27 41.04 -11.76
CA GLU A 15 -17.23 41.13 -10.29
C GLU A 15 -15.83 40.85 -9.69
N LYS A 16 -15.03 39.97 -10.31
CA LYS A 16 -13.63 39.74 -9.91
C LYS A 16 -12.71 40.89 -10.30
N LYS A 17 -12.97 41.58 -11.42
CA LYS A 17 -12.19 42.72 -11.88
C LYS A 17 -12.49 43.97 -11.05
N ASP A 18 -13.77 44.25 -10.79
CA ASP A 18 -14.22 45.33 -9.89
C ASP A 18 -13.71 45.14 -8.45
N ARG A 19 -13.64 43.89 -7.95
CA ARG A 19 -13.07 43.61 -6.62
C ARG A 19 -11.55 43.77 -6.58
N LYS A 20 -10.87 43.59 -7.71
CA LYS A 20 -9.43 43.79 -7.84
C LYS A 20 -9.10 45.28 -8.01
N GLU A 21 -9.86 46.00 -8.82
CA GLU A 21 -9.74 47.46 -9.02
C GLU A 21 -10.11 48.23 -7.74
N ARG A 22 -11.16 47.84 -6.99
CA ARG A 22 -11.46 48.42 -5.66
C ARG A 22 -10.45 48.07 -4.57
N ALA A 23 -9.68 46.99 -4.73
CA ALA A 23 -8.57 46.68 -3.83
C ALA A 23 -7.30 47.48 -4.19
N GLU A 24 -7.15 47.85 -5.46
CA GLU A 24 -6.05 48.67 -5.98
C GLU A 24 -6.26 50.17 -5.70
N GLU A 25 -7.51 50.64 -5.55
CA GLU A 25 -7.82 52.05 -5.29
C GLU A 25 -7.69 52.48 -3.80
N ASN A 26 -7.60 51.52 -2.85
CA ASN A 26 -7.38 51.81 -1.42
C ASN A 26 -5.90 51.66 -0.99
N VAL A 27 -4.97 51.75 -1.95
CA VAL A 27 -3.51 51.67 -1.72
C VAL A 27 -2.93 53.03 -1.30
N GLU A 28 -3.74 54.10 -1.34
CA GLU A 28 -3.30 55.43 -0.96
C GLU A 28 -3.31 55.62 0.56
N LYS A 29 -2.12 55.44 1.15
CA LYS A 29 -1.71 55.65 2.56
C LYS A 29 -1.93 54.47 3.51
N LEU A 30 -1.21 53.37 3.25
CA LEU A 30 -0.82 52.46 4.33
C LEU A 30 0.26 53.15 5.19
N ASP A 31 0.04 53.16 6.50
CA ASP A 31 1.02 53.63 7.50
C ASP A 31 2.37 52.89 7.28
N PRO A 32 3.55 53.54 7.40
CA PRO A 32 4.84 52.90 7.12
C PRO A 32 5.05 51.57 7.87
N ASP A 33 4.44 51.43 9.05
CA ASP A 33 4.49 50.23 9.87
C ASP A 33 3.65 49.07 9.28
N GLN A 34 2.54 49.35 8.59
CA GLN A 34 1.74 48.32 7.91
C GLN A 34 2.42 47.79 6.64
N GLN A 35 3.16 48.65 5.93
CA GLN A 35 3.96 48.22 4.78
C GLN A 35 5.11 47.31 5.22
N ARG A 36 5.82 47.70 6.29
CA ARG A 36 6.89 46.89 6.90
C ARG A 36 6.38 45.54 7.41
N LEU A 37 5.20 45.50 8.01
CA LEU A 37 4.60 44.26 8.48
C LEU A 37 4.28 43.30 7.33
N ARG A 38 3.72 43.80 6.22
CA ARG A 38 3.45 42.99 5.02
C ARG A 38 4.74 42.49 4.37
N GLU A 39 5.76 43.33 4.23
CA GLU A 39 7.06 42.91 3.70
C GLU A 39 7.72 41.83 4.58
N LEU A 40 7.59 41.94 5.91
CA LEU A 40 8.09 40.93 6.84
C LEU A 40 7.32 39.62 6.70
N GLU A 41 6.00 39.69 6.59
CA GLU A 41 5.13 38.52 6.40
C GLU A 41 5.44 37.81 5.09
N GLU A 42 5.58 38.54 3.97
CA GLU A 42 5.96 37.98 2.67
C GLU A 42 7.35 37.31 2.69
N ARG A 43 8.32 37.90 3.41
CA ARG A 43 9.65 37.30 3.60
C ARG A 43 9.60 36.01 4.41
N ILE A 44 8.85 36.00 5.51
CA ILE A 44 8.63 34.79 6.32
C ILE A 44 7.96 33.72 5.47
N ASP A 45 6.94 34.08 4.70
CA ASP A 45 6.20 33.15 3.85
C ASP A 45 7.07 32.56 2.74
N ALA A 46 7.98 33.36 2.16
CA ALA A 46 8.96 32.90 1.18
C ALA A 46 9.98 31.91 1.79
N VAL A 47 10.46 32.19 3.01
CA VAL A 47 11.35 31.28 3.74
C VAL A 47 10.63 29.96 4.08
N LEU A 48 9.39 30.03 4.56
CA LEU A 48 8.60 28.84 4.86
C LEU A 48 8.31 27.99 3.62
N LYS A 49 8.04 28.62 2.46
CA LYS A 49 7.83 27.92 1.17
C LYS A 49 9.10 27.21 0.71
N THR A 50 10.26 27.83 0.83
CA THR A 50 11.54 27.21 0.44
C THR A 50 11.92 26.04 1.36
N GLN A 51 11.71 26.17 2.68
CA GLN A 51 11.91 25.07 3.62
C GLN A 51 10.97 23.88 3.35
N LYS A 52 9.68 24.14 3.11
CA LYS A 52 8.71 23.09 2.76
C LYS A 52 9.08 22.35 1.48
N ARG A 53 9.57 23.07 0.46
CA ARG A 53 10.04 22.46 -0.80
C ARG A 53 11.26 21.56 -0.57
N ARG A 54 12.26 22.03 0.20
CA ARG A 54 13.45 21.20 0.52
C ARG A 54 13.06 19.93 1.28
N LYS A 55 12.23 20.05 2.32
CA LYS A 55 11.76 18.90 3.08
C LYS A 55 11.04 17.87 2.20
N LYS A 56 10.23 18.34 1.24
CA LYS A 56 9.54 17.46 0.30
C LYS A 56 10.52 16.72 -0.62
N VAL A 57 11.53 17.39 -1.15
CA VAL A 57 12.56 16.74 -1.99
C VAL A 57 13.33 15.69 -1.18
N ASP A 58 13.73 16.02 0.06
CA ASP A 58 14.42 15.05 0.93
C ASP A 58 13.53 13.84 1.25
N GLU A 59 12.22 14.04 1.41
CA GLU A 59 11.24 12.96 1.64
C GLU A 59 11.05 12.08 0.39
N ASP A 60 10.85 12.69 -0.78
CA ASP A 60 10.74 11.99 -2.06
C ASP A 60 12.01 11.15 -2.36
N ASP A 61 13.21 11.69 -2.04
CA ASP A 61 14.48 10.97 -2.18
C ASP A 61 14.58 9.76 -1.22
N ILE A 62 14.09 9.90 0.01
CA ILE A 62 14.05 8.80 0.99
C ILE A 62 13.09 7.69 0.54
N GLU A 63 11.90 8.05 0.04
CA GLU A 63 10.91 7.09 -0.47
C GLU A 63 11.49 6.28 -1.65
N GLN A 64 12.12 6.95 -2.62
CA GLN A 64 12.75 6.27 -3.75
C GLN A 64 13.85 5.29 -3.30
N MET A 65 14.69 5.67 -2.33
CA MET A 65 15.70 4.78 -1.78
C MET A 65 15.10 3.56 -1.06
N GLN A 66 13.94 3.74 -0.41
CA GLN A 66 13.23 2.63 0.23
C GLN A 66 12.66 1.67 -0.82
N ASP A 67 12.03 2.20 -1.86
CA ASP A 67 11.47 1.42 -2.97
C ASP A 67 12.55 0.60 -3.68
N ASP A 68 13.67 1.22 -4.04
CA ASP A 68 14.81 0.55 -4.67
C ASP A 68 15.32 -0.61 -3.79
N ARG A 69 15.42 -0.38 -2.48
CA ARG A 69 15.80 -1.42 -1.52
C ARG A 69 14.78 -2.54 -1.46
N ILE A 70 13.47 -2.26 -1.49
CA ILE A 70 12.43 -3.30 -1.49
C ILE A 70 12.50 -4.13 -2.77
N VAL A 71 12.73 -3.51 -3.93
CA VAL A 71 12.91 -4.20 -5.20
C VAL A 71 14.12 -5.15 -5.14
N GLU A 72 15.24 -4.69 -4.58
CA GLU A 72 16.44 -5.52 -4.42
C GLU A 72 16.19 -6.73 -3.49
N VAL A 73 15.55 -6.49 -2.34
CA VAL A 73 15.18 -7.56 -1.40
C VAL A 73 14.23 -8.55 -2.06
N ARG A 74 13.24 -8.08 -2.82
CA ARG A 74 12.29 -8.92 -3.56
C ARG A 74 13.01 -9.87 -4.51
N GLU A 75 13.98 -9.36 -5.27
CA GLU A 75 14.74 -10.16 -6.22
C GLU A 75 15.64 -11.18 -5.51
N ARG A 76 16.36 -10.76 -4.46
CA ARG A 76 17.18 -11.70 -3.67
C ARG A 76 16.34 -12.79 -3.01
N MET A 77 15.13 -12.47 -2.53
CA MET A 77 14.20 -13.49 -2.02
C MET A 77 13.81 -14.49 -3.11
N ARG A 78 13.52 -14.00 -4.33
CA ARG A 78 13.22 -14.85 -5.48
C ARG A 78 14.36 -15.81 -5.79
N GLN A 79 15.58 -15.29 -5.85
CA GLN A 79 16.79 -16.07 -6.11
C GLN A 79 17.05 -17.12 -5.02
N ALA A 80 16.84 -16.77 -3.75
CA ALA A 80 16.96 -17.73 -2.64
C ALA A 80 15.96 -18.88 -2.75
N ALA A 81 14.73 -18.61 -3.21
CA ALA A 81 13.72 -19.65 -3.44
C ALA A 81 14.11 -20.58 -4.60
N ILE A 82 14.63 -20.03 -5.70
CA ILE A 82 15.11 -20.80 -6.86
C ILE A 82 16.26 -21.72 -6.45
N LYS A 83 17.29 -21.16 -5.80
CA LYS A 83 18.47 -21.92 -5.34
C LYS A 83 18.12 -23.05 -4.39
N ASP A 84 17.18 -22.83 -3.48
CA ASP A 84 16.71 -23.89 -2.59
C ASP A 84 15.93 -24.97 -3.33
N ALA A 85 15.12 -24.61 -4.33
CA ALA A 85 14.41 -25.59 -5.14
C ALA A 85 15.38 -26.43 -5.99
N GLU A 86 16.46 -25.83 -6.51
CA GLU A 86 17.55 -26.53 -7.20
C GLU A 86 18.32 -27.45 -6.25
N ALA A 87 18.74 -26.95 -5.09
CA ALA A 87 19.44 -27.76 -4.08
C ALA A 87 18.62 -29.02 -3.71
N ILE A 88 17.31 -28.88 -3.48
CA ILE A 88 16.43 -30.02 -3.17
C ILE A 88 16.39 -31.03 -4.33
N LYS A 89 16.31 -30.57 -5.58
CA LYS A 89 16.34 -31.46 -6.75
C LYS A 89 17.65 -32.22 -6.86
N ASP A 90 18.75 -31.59 -6.47
CA ASP A 90 20.09 -32.18 -6.48
C ASP A 90 20.37 -33.03 -5.22
N GLY A 91 19.40 -33.18 -4.31
CA GLY A 91 19.55 -33.92 -3.06
C GLY A 91 20.44 -33.20 -2.02
N LEU A 92 20.66 -31.90 -2.19
CA LEU A 92 21.45 -31.05 -1.31
C LEU A 92 20.56 -30.30 -0.30
N PRO A 93 21.11 -29.91 0.87
CA PRO A 93 20.38 -29.08 1.83
C PRO A 93 20.01 -27.70 1.28
N ALA A 94 18.74 -27.32 1.39
CA ALA A 94 18.23 -25.99 1.04
C ALA A 94 18.37 -24.99 2.21
N THR A 95 19.41 -24.16 2.17
CA THR A 95 19.73 -23.22 3.26
C THR A 95 19.56 -21.74 2.89
N HIS A 96 19.35 -21.39 1.62
CA HIS A 96 19.42 -20.00 1.15
C HIS A 96 18.28 -19.15 1.72
N LYS A 97 17.03 -19.66 1.72
CA LYS A 97 15.92 -18.93 2.36
C LYS A 97 16.15 -18.73 3.86
N LEU A 98 16.70 -19.74 4.54
CA LEU A 98 16.99 -19.67 5.98
C LEU A 98 18.09 -18.64 6.28
N GLN A 99 19.13 -18.56 5.45
CA GLN A 99 20.20 -17.57 5.59
C GLN A 99 19.70 -16.14 5.39
N MET A 100 18.76 -15.93 4.46
CA MET A 100 18.21 -14.59 4.16
C MET A 100 17.05 -14.20 5.10
N LEU A 101 16.43 -15.15 5.80
CA LEU A 101 15.26 -14.91 6.66
C LEU A 101 15.42 -13.75 7.67
N PRO A 102 16.56 -13.57 8.38
CA PRO A 102 16.70 -12.47 9.32
C PRO A 102 16.51 -11.09 8.67
N GLU A 103 17.06 -10.90 7.48
CA GLU A 103 16.92 -9.66 6.72
C GLU A 103 15.47 -9.43 6.27
N VAL A 104 14.83 -10.48 5.74
CA VAL A 104 13.43 -10.43 5.30
C VAL A 104 12.51 -10.06 6.46
N ARG A 105 12.72 -10.68 7.63
CA ARG A 105 11.99 -10.36 8.86
C ARG A 105 12.17 -8.89 9.23
N ASP A 106 13.42 -8.40 9.25
CA ASP A 106 13.72 -7.02 9.64
C ASP A 106 13.13 -5.98 8.68
N VAL A 107 12.95 -6.33 7.39
CA VAL A 107 12.23 -5.49 6.42
C VAL A 107 10.73 -5.53 6.70
N LEU A 108 10.14 -6.72 6.81
CA LEU A 108 8.69 -6.90 6.96
C LEU A 108 8.13 -6.35 8.29
N GLN A 109 8.94 -6.24 9.34
CA GLN A 109 8.53 -5.70 10.63
C GLN A 109 8.53 -4.17 10.69
N LYS A 110 9.14 -3.47 9.72
CA LYS A 110 9.23 -2.01 9.74
C LYS A 110 8.00 -1.37 9.13
N HIS A 111 7.15 -0.79 10.00
CA HIS A 111 5.95 -0.05 9.58
C HIS A 111 6.21 1.05 8.54
N SER A 112 7.36 1.74 8.64
CA SER A 112 7.74 2.79 7.68
C SER A 112 7.95 2.26 6.26
N LEU A 113 8.13 0.95 6.07
CA LEU A 113 8.33 0.32 4.76
C LEU A 113 7.05 -0.29 4.21
N TYR A 114 5.91 -0.22 4.92
CA TYR A 114 4.70 -0.95 4.54
C TYR A 114 4.18 -0.54 3.15
N ASP A 115 4.17 0.76 2.85
CA ASP A 115 3.72 1.25 1.55
C ASP A 115 4.68 0.75 0.44
N SER A 116 5.99 0.96 0.59
CA SER A 116 7.01 0.43 -0.33
C SER A 116 6.93 -1.09 -0.53
N ILE A 117 6.70 -1.87 0.53
CA ILE A 117 6.53 -3.34 0.49
C ILE A 117 5.35 -3.74 -0.39
N LEU A 118 4.22 -3.06 -0.22
CA LEU A 118 2.97 -3.38 -0.91
C LEU A 118 2.99 -2.89 -2.36
N ASP A 119 3.46 -1.67 -2.60
CA ASP A 119 3.51 -1.04 -3.92
C ASP A 119 4.52 -1.73 -4.85
N ASN A 120 5.65 -2.22 -4.30
CA ASN A 120 6.65 -2.98 -5.06
C ASN A 120 6.38 -4.50 -5.11
N ASN A 121 5.20 -4.95 -4.65
CA ASN A 121 4.75 -6.34 -4.71
C ASN A 121 5.76 -7.35 -4.10
N LEU A 122 6.38 -7.00 -2.97
CA LEU A 122 7.26 -7.91 -2.23
C LEU A 122 6.51 -9.18 -1.77
N LEU A 123 5.19 -9.07 -1.58
CA LEU A 123 4.31 -10.19 -1.25
C LEU A 123 4.36 -11.35 -2.25
N GLU A 124 4.75 -11.10 -3.50
CA GLU A 124 4.96 -12.17 -4.47
C GLU A 124 6.14 -13.07 -4.07
N SER A 125 7.24 -12.50 -3.59
CA SER A 125 8.39 -13.28 -3.09
C SER A 125 8.05 -13.97 -1.76
N VAL A 126 7.23 -13.34 -0.91
CA VAL A 126 6.66 -13.98 0.30
C VAL A 126 5.81 -15.20 -0.09
N ARG A 127 5.00 -15.10 -1.14
CA ARG A 127 4.22 -16.24 -1.67
C ARG A 127 5.15 -17.38 -2.07
N LEU A 128 6.17 -17.10 -2.89
CA LEU A 128 7.12 -18.10 -3.36
C LEU A 128 7.83 -18.82 -2.21
N TRP A 129 8.15 -18.10 -1.13
CA TRP A 129 8.77 -18.69 0.06
C TRP A 129 7.85 -19.61 0.85
N LEU A 130 6.54 -19.37 0.78
CA LEU A 130 5.51 -20.17 1.46
C LEU A 130 5.02 -21.36 0.63
N GLU A 131 5.23 -21.37 -0.68
CA GLU A 131 4.80 -22.46 -1.55
C GLU A 131 5.44 -23.81 -1.15
N PRO A 132 4.71 -24.92 -1.29
CA PRO A 132 5.29 -26.25 -1.12
C PRO A 132 6.52 -26.43 -2.02
N LEU A 133 7.55 -27.08 -1.48
CA LEU A 133 8.82 -27.34 -2.15
C LEU A 133 8.69 -28.48 -3.19
N PRO A 134 9.69 -28.70 -4.07
CA PRO A 134 9.61 -29.74 -5.10
C PRO A 134 9.39 -31.17 -4.56
N ASP A 135 9.85 -31.44 -3.34
CA ASP A 135 9.63 -32.70 -2.61
C ASP A 135 8.26 -32.74 -1.86
N ALA A 136 7.39 -31.78 -2.16
CA ALA A 136 6.11 -31.52 -1.52
C ALA A 136 6.20 -31.16 -0.02
N SER A 137 7.38 -30.98 0.56
CA SER A 137 7.52 -30.49 1.92
C SER A 137 7.11 -29.01 2.02
N LEU A 138 6.83 -28.56 3.24
CA LEU A 138 6.64 -27.13 3.49
C LEU A 138 8.01 -26.49 3.75
N PRO A 139 8.18 -25.18 3.50
CA PRO A 139 9.35 -24.44 3.98
C PRO A 139 9.53 -24.62 5.49
N ALA A 140 10.75 -24.41 5.98
CA ALA A 140 11.08 -24.54 7.39
C ALA A 140 10.09 -23.79 8.29
N TYR A 141 9.80 -24.34 9.47
CA TYR A 141 8.82 -23.77 10.40
C TYR A 141 9.14 -22.31 10.79
N SER A 142 10.43 -21.98 10.93
CA SER A 142 10.87 -20.59 11.17
C SER A 142 10.42 -19.64 10.06
N ILE A 143 10.60 -20.02 8.79
CA ILE A 143 10.13 -19.24 7.64
C ILE A 143 8.61 -19.05 7.72
N GLN A 144 7.86 -20.12 7.97
CA GLN A 144 6.40 -20.03 8.11
C GLN A 144 6.02 -19.03 9.21
N ARG A 145 6.61 -19.19 10.41
CA ARG A 145 6.29 -18.35 11.58
C ARG A 145 6.55 -16.87 11.32
N GLU A 146 7.73 -16.51 10.81
CA GLU A 146 8.07 -15.10 10.57
C GLU A 146 7.18 -14.48 9.48
N LEU A 147 6.94 -15.21 8.38
CA LEU A 147 6.14 -14.67 7.27
C LEU A 147 4.65 -14.57 7.62
N PHE A 148 4.07 -15.56 8.31
CA PHE A 148 2.68 -15.48 8.75
C PHE A 148 2.46 -14.37 9.78
N ALA A 149 3.41 -14.15 10.69
CA ALA A 149 3.34 -13.02 11.62
C ALA A 149 3.35 -11.67 10.87
N ALA A 150 4.23 -11.50 9.88
CA ALA A 150 4.24 -10.29 9.06
C ALA A 150 2.93 -10.07 8.27
N LEU A 151 2.33 -11.15 7.74
CA LEU A 151 1.06 -11.07 7.00
C LEU A 151 -0.13 -10.65 7.87
N GLU A 152 -0.07 -10.84 9.20
CA GLU A 152 -1.11 -10.35 10.11
C GLU A 152 -1.05 -8.84 10.34
N GLU A 153 0.16 -8.26 10.29
CA GLU A 153 0.39 -6.85 10.60
C GLU A 153 0.30 -5.95 9.36
N LEU A 154 0.67 -6.46 8.18
CA LEU A 154 0.64 -5.68 6.95
C LEU A 154 -0.80 -5.28 6.56
N PRO A 155 -1.05 -4.03 6.14
CA PRO A 155 -2.36 -3.54 5.73
C PRO A 155 -2.75 -4.04 4.32
N ILE A 156 -2.86 -5.36 4.17
CA ILE A 156 -3.06 -6.04 2.88
C ILE A 156 -4.48 -5.83 2.36
N LYS A 157 -4.59 -5.23 1.17
CA LYS A 157 -5.84 -4.99 0.44
C LYS A 157 -6.03 -5.99 -0.71
N THR A 158 -7.25 -6.02 -1.26
CA THR A 158 -7.62 -6.93 -2.36
C THR A 158 -6.75 -6.77 -3.61
N VAL A 159 -6.22 -5.58 -3.89
CA VAL A 159 -5.30 -5.35 -5.02
C VAL A 159 -3.97 -6.07 -4.82
N HIS A 160 -3.36 -5.96 -3.64
CA HIS A 160 -2.11 -6.64 -3.31
C HIS A 160 -2.27 -8.17 -3.34
N LEU A 161 -3.42 -8.70 -2.91
CA LEU A 161 -3.74 -10.13 -3.01
C LEU A 161 -3.82 -10.62 -4.46
N ARG A 162 -4.39 -9.80 -5.35
CA ARG A 162 -4.55 -10.12 -6.77
C ARG A 162 -3.20 -10.13 -7.48
N GLU A 163 -2.36 -9.14 -7.20
CA GLU A 163 -1.05 -8.95 -7.84
C GLU A 163 -0.01 -9.97 -7.35
N SER A 164 0.03 -10.25 -6.05
CA SER A 164 0.99 -11.20 -5.48
C SER A 164 0.57 -12.66 -5.61
N GLY A 165 -0.75 -12.93 -5.65
CA GLY A 165 -1.31 -14.27 -5.56
C GLY A 165 -1.21 -14.92 -4.17
N ILE A 166 -0.76 -14.20 -3.14
CA ILE A 166 -0.50 -14.72 -1.77
C ILE A 166 -1.74 -15.39 -1.14
N GLY A 167 -2.95 -14.91 -1.48
CA GLY A 167 -4.19 -15.49 -0.96
C GLY A 167 -4.36 -16.98 -1.31
N ARG A 168 -3.84 -17.44 -2.45
CA ARG A 168 -3.92 -18.86 -2.86
C ARG A 168 -3.06 -19.76 -1.98
N VAL A 169 -1.85 -19.33 -1.64
CA VAL A 169 -0.96 -20.12 -0.77
C VAL A 169 -1.49 -20.12 0.66
N VAL A 170 -1.98 -18.99 1.17
CA VAL A 170 -2.58 -18.94 2.52
C VAL A 170 -3.81 -19.86 2.62
N LEU A 171 -4.66 -19.90 1.58
CA LEU A 171 -5.77 -20.86 1.51
C LEU A 171 -5.30 -22.32 1.52
N PHE A 172 -4.16 -22.61 0.88
CA PHE A 172 -3.54 -23.94 0.95
C PHE A 172 -3.12 -24.29 2.39
N TYR A 173 -2.51 -23.37 3.14
CA TYR A 173 -2.14 -23.59 4.54
C TYR A 173 -3.36 -23.84 5.44
N GLN A 174 -4.45 -23.11 5.23
CA GLN A 174 -5.72 -23.36 5.93
C GLN A 174 -6.23 -24.79 5.68
N LYS A 175 -6.23 -25.25 4.42
CA LYS A 175 -6.79 -26.56 4.05
C LYS A 175 -5.88 -27.73 4.37
N SER A 176 -4.57 -27.52 4.32
CA SER A 176 -3.56 -28.56 4.52
C SER A 176 -3.56 -29.10 5.96
N ARG A 177 -3.11 -30.36 6.11
CA ARG A 177 -2.82 -31.00 7.40
C ARG A 177 -1.33 -30.90 7.79
N LYS A 178 -0.48 -30.40 6.89
CA LYS A 178 0.99 -30.31 7.08
C LYS A 178 1.43 -29.21 8.06
N PRO A 179 0.85 -27.99 8.08
CA PRO A 179 1.29 -26.93 8.98
C PRO A 179 0.96 -27.23 10.44
N GLN A 180 1.74 -26.65 11.36
CA GLN A 180 1.43 -26.67 12.79
C GLN A 180 0.16 -25.85 13.11
N LEU A 181 -0.50 -26.18 14.22
CA LEU A 181 -1.77 -25.56 14.62
C LEU A 181 -1.69 -24.03 14.74
N GLY A 182 -0.57 -23.49 15.23
CA GLY A 182 -0.36 -22.04 15.32
C GLY A 182 -0.44 -21.35 13.95
N ILE A 183 0.29 -21.87 12.96
CA ILE A 183 0.26 -21.36 11.58
C ILE A 183 -1.14 -21.50 10.98
N LYS A 184 -1.81 -22.62 11.22
CA LYS A 184 -3.15 -22.88 10.69
C LYS A 184 -4.18 -21.86 11.21
N ARG A 185 -4.13 -21.52 12.49
CA ARG A 185 -5.00 -20.49 13.08
C ARG A 185 -4.80 -19.12 12.44
N ILE A 186 -3.56 -18.74 12.18
CA ILE A 186 -3.24 -17.49 11.48
C ILE A 186 -3.80 -17.52 10.06
N ALA A 187 -3.56 -18.61 9.32
CA ALA A 187 -4.10 -18.77 7.97
C ALA A 187 -5.63 -18.69 7.93
N ASP A 188 -6.33 -19.32 8.90
CA ASP A 188 -7.79 -19.25 9.03
C ASP A 188 -8.28 -17.80 9.23
N LYS A 189 -7.63 -17.05 10.12
CA LYS A 189 -7.92 -15.64 10.37
C LYS A 189 -7.72 -14.80 9.11
N LEU A 190 -6.55 -14.91 8.47
CA LEU A 190 -6.20 -14.16 7.26
C LEU A 190 -7.19 -14.43 6.11
N VAL A 191 -7.58 -15.68 5.87
CA VAL A 191 -8.60 -16.00 4.85
C VAL A 191 -9.94 -15.36 5.20
N GLY A 192 -10.35 -15.39 6.46
CA GLY A 192 -11.55 -14.71 6.93
C GLY A 192 -11.51 -13.20 6.68
N ASP A 193 -10.43 -12.55 7.07
CA ASP A 193 -10.26 -11.10 6.96
C ASP A 193 -10.19 -10.64 5.50
N TRP A 194 -9.42 -11.33 4.66
CA TRP A 194 -9.22 -10.98 3.25
C TRP A 194 -10.43 -11.30 2.36
N SER A 195 -11.27 -12.27 2.74
CA SER A 195 -12.45 -12.65 1.94
C SER A 195 -13.69 -11.81 2.25
N ARG A 196 -13.80 -11.23 3.45
CA ARG A 196 -14.95 -10.40 3.87
C ARG A 196 -15.29 -9.27 2.87
N PRO A 197 -14.34 -8.44 2.39
CA PRO A 197 -14.64 -7.37 1.43
C PRO A 197 -15.16 -7.89 0.07
N ILE A 198 -14.76 -9.10 -0.31
CA ILE A 198 -15.15 -9.72 -1.59
C ILE A 198 -16.59 -10.25 -1.49
N MET A 199 -16.94 -10.92 -0.38
CA MET A 199 -18.27 -11.52 -0.20
C MET A 199 -19.37 -10.50 0.09
N GLY A 200 -19.03 -9.33 0.66
CA GLY A 200 -19.98 -8.26 0.97
C GLY A 200 -20.67 -7.59 -0.23
N ARG A 201 -20.13 -7.75 -1.44
CA ARG A 201 -20.71 -7.19 -2.68
C ARG A 201 -21.95 -7.93 -3.20
N ASN A 202 -22.20 -9.17 -2.77
CA ASN A 202 -23.31 -9.99 -3.27
C ASN A 202 -24.57 -9.98 -2.39
N LYS A 203 -24.60 -9.22 -1.29
CA LYS A 203 -25.77 -9.15 -0.40
C LYS A 203 -26.80 -8.06 -0.77
N LYS A 204 -26.53 -7.21 -1.78
CA LYS A 204 -27.52 -6.28 -2.35
C LYS A 204 -28.12 -6.89 -3.62
N GLY A 205 -29.12 -7.74 -3.48
CA GLY A 205 -29.81 -8.35 -4.63
C GLY A 205 -30.70 -9.55 -4.34
N ARG A 206 -30.74 -10.06 -3.10
CA ARG A 206 -31.71 -11.08 -2.72
C ARG A 206 -32.86 -10.43 -1.97
N ASN A 207 -33.84 -9.98 -2.74
CA ASN A 207 -35.13 -9.50 -2.26
C ASN A 207 -35.77 -10.63 -1.41
N PRO A 208 -36.08 -10.44 -0.12
CA PRO A 208 -36.59 -11.51 0.75
C PRO A 208 -38.08 -11.83 0.53
N MET A 209 -38.64 -11.54 -0.65
CA MET A 209 -40.09 -11.61 -0.91
C MET A 209 -40.48 -12.70 -1.92
N MET A 210 -39.81 -13.85 -1.92
CA MET A 210 -40.30 -15.07 -2.57
C MET A 210 -39.84 -16.30 -1.78
N MET A 211 -40.36 -16.45 -0.56
CA MET A 211 -40.40 -17.76 0.10
C MET A 211 -41.56 -17.82 1.09
N ARG A 212 -42.76 -17.53 0.60
CA ARG A 212 -44.04 -17.96 1.17
C ARG A 212 -45.02 -18.19 0.03
N MET A 213 -45.83 -19.25 0.15
CA MET A 213 -46.69 -19.92 -0.84
C MET A 213 -45.93 -20.99 -1.64
N GLN A 214 -46.28 -22.27 -1.63
CA GLN A 214 -47.35 -23.09 -1.05
C GLN A 214 -46.66 -24.37 -0.50
N GLY A 215 -47.13 -25.03 0.55
CA GLY A 215 -48.43 -25.72 0.59
C GLY A 215 -48.20 -27.14 0.10
#